data_AF-A0A370SJQ7-F1
#
_entry.id   AF-A0A370SJQ7-F1
#
_cell.length_a   1.000
_cell.length_b   1.000
_cell.length_c   1.000
_cell.angle_alpha   90.00
_cell.angle_beta   90.00
_cell.angle_gamma   90.00
#
_symmetry.space_group_name_H-M   'P 1'
#
loop_
_entity.id
_entity.type
_entity.pdbx_description
1 polymer ?
#
loop_
_entity_poly.entity_id
_entity_poly.type
_entity_poly.pdbx_seq_one_letter_code
_entity_poly.pdbx_strand_id
1 'polypeptide(L)'
;MNSNYLNAHCHALGSLRLIPVYLDSPGIVSRATLIGAASEAIEMLSSVPMRVLELADVYRCVNNVILEGQTAYVTPTNSPEYPFGAVVADENGNVRAAAMGKSKEGLAEMIRLKLLPPAEGHGEKAT
;
A
#
# COMPACT_ATOMS: atom_id res chain seq x y z
N MET A 1 0.38 -18.40 -13.78
CA MET A 1 0.86 -18.53 -12.39
C MET A 1 0.20 -17.42 -11.58
N ASN A 2 -0.89 -17.72 -10.87
CA ASN A 2 -1.58 -16.74 -10.03
C ASN A 2 -0.83 -16.67 -8.69
N SER A 3 0.02 -15.66 -8.54
CA SER A 3 0.70 -15.40 -7.27
C SER A 3 -0.33 -14.83 -6.31
N ASN A 4 -0.88 -15.67 -5.42
CA ASN A 4 -1.71 -15.25 -4.31
C ASN A 4 -0.82 -14.49 -3.31
N TYR A 5 -0.67 -13.18 -3.51
CA TYR A 5 -0.10 -12.28 -2.50
C TYR A 5 -1.11 -12.15 -1.35
N LEU A 6 -1.14 -13.14 -0.47
CA LEU A 6 -1.84 -13.06 0.80
C LEU A 6 -1.22 -11.92 1.61
N ASN A 7 -1.98 -10.84 1.77
CA ASN A 7 -1.53 -9.60 2.42
C ASN A 7 -1.26 -9.85 3.92
N ALA A 8 -0.39 -9.05 4.55
CA ALA A 8 0.03 -9.25 5.93
C ALA A 8 -1.15 -9.24 6.93
N HIS A 9 -2.22 -8.51 6.62
CA HIS A 9 -3.47 -8.52 7.39
C HIS A 9 -4.27 -9.81 7.23
N CYS A 10 -4.31 -10.42 6.04
CA CYS A 10 -4.94 -11.73 5.85
C CYS A 10 -4.18 -12.80 6.64
N HIS A 11 -2.85 -12.70 6.67
CA HIS A 11 -2.01 -13.52 7.52
C HIS A 11 -2.31 -13.26 9.01
N ALA A 12 -2.36 -12.00 9.44
CA ALA A 12 -2.67 -11.64 10.82
C ALA A 12 -4.08 -12.11 11.26
N LEU A 13 -5.09 -11.98 10.40
CA LEU A 13 -6.44 -12.52 10.60
C LEU A 13 -6.41 -14.05 10.71
N GLY A 14 -5.66 -14.73 9.83
CA GLY A 14 -5.46 -16.17 9.90
C GLY A 14 -4.77 -16.60 11.20
N SER A 15 -3.71 -15.89 11.59
CA SER A 15 -2.98 -16.14 12.85
C SER A 15 -3.85 -15.87 14.08
N LEU A 16 -4.62 -14.77 14.12
CA LEU A 16 -5.56 -14.50 15.21
C LEU A 16 -6.61 -15.60 15.36
N ARG A 17 -7.07 -16.17 14.24
CA ARG A 17 -8.02 -17.31 14.24
C ARG A 17 -7.40 -18.62 14.73
N LEU A 18 -6.07 -18.77 14.66
CA LEU A 18 -5.36 -20.02 14.92
C LEU A 18 -4.60 -20.03 16.26
N ILE A 19 -4.27 -18.88 16.83
CA ILE A 19 -3.49 -18.79 18.07
C ILE A 19 -4.42 -18.77 19.28
N PRO A 20 -4.29 -19.74 20.21
CA PRO A 20 -4.92 -19.62 21.51
C PRO A 20 -4.25 -18.48 22.30
N VAL A 21 -5.06 -17.54 22.80
CA VAL A 21 -4.56 -16.46 23.66
C VAL A 21 -4.24 -17.04 25.04
N TYR A 22 -2.97 -17.02 25.42
CA TYR A 22 -2.52 -17.39 26.76
C TYR A 22 -2.59 -16.16 27.67
N LEU A 23 -3.25 -16.29 28.81
CA LEU A 23 -3.35 -15.25 29.83
C LEU A 23 -2.52 -15.68 31.03
N ASP A 24 -1.61 -14.82 31.49
CA ASP A 24 -0.78 -15.05 32.69
C ASP A 24 -1.61 -15.17 33.98
N SER A 25 -2.91 -14.84 33.92
CA SER A 25 -3.85 -14.94 35.04
C SER A 25 -5.26 -15.32 34.53
N PRO A 26 -5.52 -16.62 34.28
CA PRO A 26 -6.72 -17.10 33.57
C PRO A 26 -8.05 -16.89 34.30
N GLY A 27 -8.04 -16.37 35.54
CA GLY A 27 -9.25 -16.05 36.31
C GLY A 27 -9.65 -14.56 36.30
N ILE A 28 -8.79 -13.65 35.82
CA ILE A 28 -9.07 -12.19 35.85
C ILE A 28 -9.97 -11.78 34.69
N VAL A 29 -9.81 -12.42 33.52
CA VAL A 29 -10.61 -12.14 32.33
C VAL A 29 -11.47 -13.36 32.03
N SER A 30 -12.79 -13.15 31.97
CA SER A 30 -13.71 -14.24 31.68
C SER A 30 -13.50 -14.77 30.25
N ARG A 31 -13.76 -16.07 30.05
CA ARG A 31 -13.76 -16.67 28.70
C ARG A 31 -14.69 -15.93 27.74
N ALA A 32 -15.84 -15.45 28.23
CA ALA A 32 -16.80 -14.71 27.42
C ALA A 32 -16.21 -13.37 26.95
N THR A 33 -15.52 -12.64 27.83
CA THR A 33 -14.84 -11.38 27.50
C THR A 33 -13.77 -11.58 26.43
N LEU A 34 -12.95 -12.63 26.58
CA LEU A 34 -11.89 -12.94 25.62
C LEU A 34 -12.44 -13.27 24.22
N ILE A 35 -13.48 -14.11 24.17
CA ILE A 35 -14.14 -14.48 22.91
C ILE A 35 -14.82 -13.27 22.28
N GLY A 36 -15.49 -12.43 23.07
CA GLY A 36 -16.13 -11.19 22.61
C GLY A 36 -15.11 -10.25 21.97
N ALA A 37 -14.04 -9.91 22.69
CA ALA A 37 -12.99 -9.03 22.18
C ALA A 37 -12.30 -9.57 20.92
N ALA A 38 -12.01 -10.87 20.86
CA ALA A 38 -11.43 -11.49 19.66
C ALA A 38 -12.39 -11.44 18.47
N SER A 39 -13.69 -11.67 18.70
CA SER A 39 -14.72 -11.63 17.66
C SER A 39 -14.90 -10.23 17.10
N GLU A 40 -14.97 -9.22 17.98
CA GLU A 40 -15.02 -7.81 17.61
C GLU A 40 -13.78 -7.39 16.81
N ALA A 41 -12.58 -7.79 17.24
CA ALA A 41 -11.36 -7.50 16.50
C ALA A 41 -11.36 -8.15 15.11
N ILE A 42 -11.79 -9.41 14.99
CA ILE A 42 -11.91 -10.10 13.70
C ILE A 42 -12.92 -9.38 12.80
N GLU A 43 -14.06 -8.94 13.34
CA GLU A 43 -15.09 -8.24 12.58
C GLU A 43 -14.58 -6.88 12.07
N MET A 44 -13.96 -6.09 12.95
CA MET A 44 -13.32 -4.82 12.58
C MET A 44 -12.26 -5.03 11.48
N LEU A 45 -11.36 -6.00 11.65
CA LEU A 45 -10.34 -6.32 10.65
C LEU A 45 -10.93 -6.84 9.33
N SER A 46 -12.03 -7.61 9.39
CA SER A 46 -12.72 -8.12 8.20
C SER A 46 -13.49 -7.03 7.46
N SER A 47 -13.89 -5.97 8.16
CA SER A 47 -14.57 -4.81 7.55
C SER A 47 -13.64 -3.91 6.76
N VAL A 48 -12.31 -4.03 6.92
CA VAL A 48 -11.33 -3.23 6.18
C VAL A 48 -11.37 -3.65 4.71
N PRO A 49 -11.75 -2.76 3.78
CA PRO A 49 -11.78 -3.12 2.37
C PRO A 49 -10.38 -3.49 1.89
N MET A 50 -10.24 -4.63 1.23
CA MET A 50 -8.95 -5.13 0.69
C MET A 50 -8.21 -4.06 -0.14
N ARG A 51 -8.97 -3.22 -0.85
CA ARG A 51 -8.45 -2.13 -1.67
C ARG A 51 -7.69 -1.06 -0.86
N VAL A 52 -8.09 -0.81 0.39
CA VAL A 52 -7.40 0.11 1.32
C VAL A 52 -6.05 -0.46 1.76
N LEU A 53 -5.98 -1.78 1.96
CA LEU A 53 -4.74 -2.46 2.34
C LEU A 53 -3.75 -2.54 1.17
N GLU A 54 -4.25 -2.79 -0.03
CA GLU A 54 -3.44 -2.72 -1.25
C GLU A 54 -2.85 -1.32 -1.46
N LEU A 55 -3.60 -0.27 -1.13
CA LEU A 55 -3.12 1.12 -1.19
C LEU A 55 -1.96 1.42 -0.25
N ALA A 56 -1.96 0.87 0.97
CA ALA A 56 -0.84 1.04 1.91
C ALA A 56 0.46 0.42 1.35
N ASP A 57 0.32 -0.75 0.72
CA ASP A 57 1.42 -1.42 0.03
C ASP A 57 1.91 -0.63 -1.18
N VAL A 58 0.99 -0.10 -1.99
CA VAL A 58 1.29 0.78 -3.13
C VAL A 58 2.02 2.04 -2.66
N TYR A 59 1.52 2.68 -1.59
CA TYR A 59 2.15 3.85 -0.99
C TYR A 59 3.60 3.55 -0.60
N ARG A 60 3.84 2.46 0.13
CA ARG A 60 5.19 2.07 0.56
C ARG A 60 6.11 1.79 -0.63
N CYS A 61 5.63 1.10 -1.67
CA CYS A 61 6.40 0.86 -2.89
C CYS A 61 6.77 2.16 -3.61
N VAL A 62 5.83 3.08 -3.77
CA VAL A 62 6.08 4.38 -4.42
C VAL A 62 6.99 5.25 -3.55
N ASN A 63 6.77 5.31 -2.25
CA ASN A 63 7.56 6.13 -1.34
C ASN A 63 9.03 5.68 -1.25
N ASN A 64 9.32 4.41 -1.56
CA ASN A 64 10.70 3.91 -1.61
C ASN A 64 11.49 4.35 -2.85
N VAL A 65 10.85 4.96 -3.85
CA VAL A 65 11.49 5.38 -5.11
C VAL A 65 11.47 6.89 -5.34
N ILE A 66 10.85 7.67 -4.45
CA ILE A 66 10.87 9.13 -4.51
C ILE A 66 12.10 9.70 -3.82
N LEU A 67 12.43 10.95 -4.12
CA LEU A 67 13.59 11.66 -3.54
C LEU A 67 13.21 12.39 -2.25
N GLU A 68 14.22 12.78 -1.47
CA GLU A 68 14.04 13.64 -0.31
C GLU A 68 13.35 14.97 -0.70
N GLY A 69 12.48 15.50 0.17
CA GLY A 69 11.66 16.67 -0.13
C GLY A 69 10.47 16.39 -1.08
N GLN A 70 10.22 15.13 -1.45
CA GLN A 70 9.04 14.75 -2.22
C GLN A 70 8.03 14.00 -1.36
N THR A 71 6.75 14.16 -1.70
CA THR A 71 5.64 13.44 -1.08
C THR A 71 4.86 12.67 -2.13
N ALA A 72 4.63 11.38 -1.88
CA ALA A 72 3.79 10.54 -2.71
C ALA A 72 2.33 10.54 -2.22
N TYR A 73 1.40 10.64 -3.17
CA TYR A 73 -0.02 10.43 -2.97
C TYR A 73 -0.45 9.27 -3.85
N VAL A 74 -1.09 8.26 -3.25
CA VAL A 74 -1.58 7.09 -3.98
C VAL A 74 -3.09 6.99 -3.87
N THR A 75 -3.74 6.56 -4.95
CA THR A 75 -5.20 6.48 -5.04
C THR A 75 -5.61 5.22 -5.78
N PRO A 76 -6.75 4.60 -5.42
CA PRO A 76 -7.37 3.65 -6.32
C PRO A 76 -7.90 4.44 -7.53
N THR A 77 -7.96 3.79 -8.69
CA THR A 77 -8.59 4.36 -9.88
C THR A 77 -9.89 3.61 -10.20
N ASN A 78 -10.65 4.16 -11.14
CA ASN A 78 -11.84 3.51 -11.69
C ASN A 78 -11.51 2.56 -12.86
N SER A 79 -10.23 2.43 -13.25
CA SER A 79 -9.80 1.56 -14.34
C SER A 79 -9.45 0.17 -13.81
N PRO A 80 -10.16 -0.90 -14.25
CA PRO A 80 -9.79 -2.27 -13.92
C PRO A 80 -8.40 -2.65 -14.45
N GLU A 81 -7.99 -2.05 -15.57
CA GLU A 81 -6.68 -2.33 -16.17
C GLU A 81 -5.54 -1.65 -15.40
N TYR A 82 -5.78 -0.48 -14.81
CA TYR A 82 -4.80 0.30 -14.06
C TYR A 82 -5.36 0.72 -12.69
N PRO A 83 -5.54 -0.23 -11.76
CA PRO A 83 -6.28 0.00 -10.51
C PRO A 83 -5.61 0.99 -9.56
N PHE A 84 -4.34 1.32 -9.76
CA PHE A 84 -3.55 2.20 -8.88
C PHE A 84 -3.07 3.45 -9.61
N GLY A 85 -3.21 4.60 -8.97
CA GLY A 85 -2.63 5.88 -9.40
C GLY A 85 -1.68 6.42 -8.36
N ALA A 86 -0.64 7.12 -8.80
CA ALA A 86 0.26 7.86 -7.93
C ALA A 86 0.56 9.25 -8.51
N VAL A 87 0.68 10.23 -7.61
CA VAL A 87 1.18 11.58 -7.88
C VAL A 87 2.29 11.86 -6.87
N VAL A 88 3.42 12.37 -7.34
CA VAL A 88 4.54 12.80 -6.51
C VAL A 88 4.67 14.31 -6.63
N ALA A 89 4.62 15.00 -5.49
CA ALA A 89 4.78 16.44 -5.41
C ALA A 89 6.07 16.80 -4.67
N ASP A 90 6.67 17.95 -4.99
CA ASP A 90 7.73 18.55 -4.18
C ASP A 90 7.18 19.32 -2.97
N GLU A 91 8.07 19.88 -2.15
CA GLU A 91 7.73 20.67 -0.95
C GLU A 91 6.85 21.89 -1.23
N ASN A 92 6.87 22.40 -2.46
CA ASN A 92 6.04 23.53 -2.90
C ASN A 92 4.69 23.08 -3.48
N GLY A 93 4.43 21.77 -3.51
CA GLY A 93 3.22 21.18 -4.09
C GLY A 93 3.26 21.03 -5.61
N ASN A 94 4.40 21.25 -6.27
CA ASN A 94 4.50 21.04 -7.72
C ASN A 94 4.58 19.55 -8.03
N VAL A 95 3.78 19.11 -9.00
CA VAL A 95 3.81 17.73 -9.47
C VAL A 95 5.12 17.45 -10.21
N ARG A 96 5.90 16.50 -9.70
CA ARG A 96 7.16 16.04 -10.30
C ARG A 96 6.98 14.75 -11.10
N ALA A 97 6.07 13.88 -10.68
CA ALA A 97 5.70 12.68 -11.43
C ALA A 97 4.24 12.31 -11.18
N ALA A 98 3.59 11.70 -12.17
CA ALA A 98 2.28 11.10 -12.03
C ALA A 98 2.15 9.90 -12.95
N ALA A 99 1.57 8.80 -12.48
CA ALA A 99 1.38 7.59 -13.27
C ALA A 99 0.18 6.77 -12.78
N MET A 100 -0.32 5.87 -13.64
CA MET A 100 -1.26 4.80 -13.26
C MET A 100 -0.65 3.45 -13.61
N GLY A 101 -0.81 2.45 -12.75
CA GLY A 101 -0.15 1.15 -12.89
C GLY A 101 -1.06 -0.03 -12.63
N LYS A 102 -0.69 -1.16 -13.26
CA LYS A 102 -1.38 -2.46 -13.12
C LYS A 102 -1.02 -3.17 -11.81
N SER A 103 0.16 -2.88 -11.27
CA SER A 103 0.67 -3.41 -10.01
C SER A 103 1.42 -2.34 -9.22
N LYS A 104 1.66 -2.59 -7.93
CA LYS A 104 2.42 -1.68 -7.06
C LYS A 104 3.87 -1.50 -7.53
N GLU A 105 4.52 -2.58 -7.97
CA GLU A 105 5.89 -2.54 -8.48
C GLU A 105 5.97 -1.79 -9.81
N GLY A 106 5.02 -2.06 -10.73
CA GLY A 106 4.98 -1.39 -12.02
C GLY A 106 4.70 0.10 -11.89
N LEU A 107 3.80 0.49 -10.98
CA LEU A 107 3.54 1.90 -10.67
C LEU A 107 4.77 2.59 -10.09
N ALA A 108 5.43 1.97 -9.10
CA ALA A 108 6.65 2.50 -8.51
C ALA A 108 7.75 2.67 -9.57
N GLU A 109 7.95 1.70 -10.45
CA GLU A 109 8.95 1.79 -11.51
C GLU A 109 8.65 2.93 -12.49
N MET A 110 7.38 3.13 -12.88
CA MET A 110 7.01 4.27 -13.71
C MET A 110 7.25 5.61 -13.03
N ILE A 111 6.98 5.71 -11.73
CA ILE A 111 7.29 6.92 -10.96
C ILE A 111 8.81 7.14 -10.94
N ARG A 112 9.59 6.11 -10.60
CA ARG A 112 11.06 6.16 -10.59
C ARG A 112 11.61 6.70 -11.91
N LEU A 113 11.15 6.16 -13.04
CA LEU A 113 11.58 6.58 -14.37
C LEU A 113 11.20 8.03 -14.69
N LYS A 114 10.03 8.50 -14.25
CA LYS A 114 9.61 9.89 -14.44
C LYS A 114 10.38 10.90 -13.59
N LEU A 115 10.94 10.45 -12.47
CA LEU A 115 11.76 11.27 -11.59
C LEU A 115 13.24 11.29 -12.00
N LEU A 116 13.66 10.44 -12.95
CA LEU A 116 15.01 10.53 -13.50
C LEU A 116 15.21 11.87 -14.20
N PRO A 117 16.43 12.44 -14.16
CA PRO A 117 16.76 13.58 -14.99
C PRO A 117 16.42 13.28 -16.46
N PRO A 118 15.91 14.26 -17.23
CA PRO A 118 15.77 14.09 -18.66
C PRO A 118 17.12 13.64 -19.23
N ALA A 119 17.12 12.61 -20.09
CA ALA A 119 18.31 12.31 -20.86
C ALA A 119 18.74 13.58 -21.59
N GLU A 120 20.01 13.98 -21.48
CA GLU A 120 20.54 15.14 -22.19
C GLU A 120 20.13 15.05 -23.67
N GLY A 121 19.30 16.00 -24.11
CA GLY A 121 18.91 16.07 -25.51
C GLY A 121 20.16 16.34 -26.34
N HIS A 122 20.40 15.52 -27.37
CA HIS A 122 21.42 15.82 -28.38
C HIS A 122 20.93 17.02 -29.20
N GLY A 123 21.19 18.23 -28.69
CA GLY A 123 20.66 19.50 -29.18
C GLY A 123 20.44 19.51 -30.68
N GLU A 124 19.17 19.56 -31.08
CA GLU A 124 18.78 19.64 -32.48
C GLU A 124 19.36 20.96 -33.01
N LYS A 125 20.35 20.87 -33.91
CA LYS A 125 20.86 22.07 -34.58
C LYS A 125 19.72 22.64 -35.41
N ALA A 126 19.21 23.79 -35.00
CA ALA A 126 18.32 24.59 -35.83
C ALA A 126 19.05 24.90 -37.15
N THR A 127 18.47 24.41 -38.24
CA THR A 127 18.92 24.65 -39.63
C THR A 127 18.66 26.09 -40.05
#